data_AF-A0A317DKZ3-F1
#
_entry.id   AF-A0A317DKZ3-F1
#
_cell.length_a   1.000
_cell.length_b   1.000
_cell.length_c   1.000
_cell.angle_alpha   90.00
_cell.angle_beta   90.00
_cell.angle_gamma   90.00
#
_symmetry.space_group_name_H-M   'P 1'
#
loop_
_entity.id
_entity.type
_entity.pdbx_description
1 polymer ?
#
loop_
_entity_poly.entity_id
_entity_poly.type
_entity_poly.pdbx_seq_one_letter_code
_entity_poly.pdbx_strand_id
1 'polypeptide(L)'
;MRPGRQLAVLGLIFVVLYLLVFFSGGASGGWKDRLEPRLGQDLIGGTRVALEATNSVDGKPPTAENLEEARQIIENRVNGYGVAEAEVVTEGNRNIVISLPGVNRDLTDVGSAAELRFRKVLKATDGSGATAAPAPPPTA
;
A
#
# COMPACT_ATOMS: atom_id res chain seq x y z
N MET A 1 -12.62 -8.64 70.68
CA MET A 1 -12.62 -8.13 69.28
C MET A 1 -13.24 -9.20 68.39
N ARG A 2 -14.12 -8.86 67.43
CA ARG A 2 -14.81 -9.84 66.56
C ARG A 2 -14.08 -9.90 65.21
N PRO A 3 -13.06 -10.77 65.04
CA PRO A 3 -12.17 -10.75 63.87
C PRO A 3 -12.92 -10.97 62.55
N GLY A 4 -14.00 -11.76 62.55
CA GLY A 4 -14.81 -12.00 61.36
C GLY A 4 -15.45 -10.73 60.77
N ARG A 5 -15.78 -9.73 61.60
CA ARG A 5 -16.34 -8.47 61.10
C ARG A 5 -15.28 -7.61 60.40
N GLN A 6 -14.04 -7.65 60.90
CA GLN A 6 -12.92 -6.94 60.29
C GLN A 6 -12.52 -7.58 58.96
N LEU A 7 -12.53 -8.92 58.87
CA LEU A 7 -12.27 -9.64 57.62
C LEU A 7 -13.36 -9.39 56.56
N ALA A 8 -14.64 -9.35 56.95
CA ALA A 8 -15.73 -9.04 56.04
C ALA A 8 -15.64 -7.60 55.49
N VAL A 9 -15.29 -6.63 56.35
CA VAL A 9 -15.08 -5.24 55.94
C VAL A 9 -13.88 -5.13 54.98
N LEU A 10 -12.78 -5.83 55.26
CA LEU A 10 -11.62 -5.87 54.37
C LEU A 10 -11.96 -6.45 53.00
N GLY A 11 -12.69 -7.57 52.95
CA GLY A 11 -13.15 -8.17 51.70
C GLY A 11 -14.04 -7.22 50.89
N LEU A 12 -14.96 -6.53 51.57
CA LEU A 12 -15.83 -5.54 50.92
C LEU A 12 -15.03 -4.36 50.34
N ILE A 13 -13.99 -3.89 51.04
CA ILE A 13 -13.11 -2.84 50.53
C ILE A 13 -12.40 -3.30 49.25
N PHE A 14 -11.88 -4.53 49.19
CA PHE A 14 -11.26 -5.07 47.97
C PHE A 14 -12.23 -5.14 46.79
N VAL A 15 -13.47 -5.57 47.02
CA VAL A 15 -14.51 -5.61 45.99
C VAL A 15 -14.82 -4.21 45.47
N VAL A 16 -14.97 -3.23 46.37
CA VAL A 16 -15.25 -1.84 45.99
C VAL A 16 -14.08 -1.23 45.23
N LEU A 17 -12.84 -1.47 45.66
CA LEU A 17 -11.64 -1.00 44.95
C LEU A 17 -11.52 -1.64 43.56
N TYR A 18 -11.81 -2.94 43.44
CA TYR A 18 -11.78 -3.63 42.14
C TYR A 18 -12.82 -3.04 41.18
N LEU A 19 -14.05 -2.83 41.66
CA LEU A 19 -15.10 -2.20 40.86
C LEU A 19 -14.73 -0.78 40.47
N LEU A 20 -14.16 0.01 41.39
CA LEU A 20 -13.67 1.35 41.07
C LEU A 20 -12.58 1.31 40.00
N VAL A 21 -11.57 0.44 40.09
CA VAL A 21 -10.53 0.33 39.06
C VAL A 21 -11.11 -0.11 37.71
N PHE A 22 -12.07 -1.03 37.71
CA PHE A 22 -12.69 -1.55 36.49
C PHE A 22 -13.64 -0.54 35.83
N PHE A 23 -14.36 0.27 36.61
CA PHE A 23 -15.36 1.23 36.12
C PHE A 23 -14.88 2.70 36.06
N SER A 24 -13.84 3.11 36.79
CA SER A 24 -13.40 4.53 36.92
C SER A 24 -12.52 5.07 35.78
N GLY A 25 -12.44 4.37 34.65
CA GLY A 25 -12.06 5.04 33.40
C GLY A 25 -10.56 5.27 33.18
N GLY A 26 -9.70 4.35 33.62
CA GLY A 26 -8.32 4.25 33.13
C GLY A 26 -8.14 3.30 31.93
N ALA A 27 -9.20 2.57 31.56
CA ALA A 27 -9.17 1.60 30.47
C ALA A 27 -10.12 2.06 29.34
N SER A 28 -9.73 3.14 28.66
CA SER A 28 -10.35 3.58 27.41
C SER A 28 -10.02 2.58 26.30
N GLY A 29 -10.82 1.51 26.20
CA GLY A 29 -10.68 0.49 25.17
C GLY A 29 -11.58 -0.70 25.50
N GLY A 30 -12.41 -1.11 24.54
CA GLY A 30 -13.30 -2.27 24.69
C GLY A 30 -12.49 -3.55 24.87
N TRP A 31 -13.14 -4.64 25.32
CA TRP A 31 -12.49 -5.97 25.40
C TRP A 31 -11.78 -6.37 24.09
N LYS A 32 -12.29 -5.91 22.94
CA LYS A 32 -11.70 -6.13 21.61
C LYS A 32 -10.33 -5.46 21.45
N ASP A 33 -10.15 -4.23 21.93
CA ASP A 33 -8.86 -3.51 21.83
C ASP A 33 -7.76 -4.12 22.71
N ARG A 34 -8.14 -4.87 23.76
CA ARG A 34 -7.19 -5.60 24.62
C ARG A 34 -6.85 -6.99 24.09
N LEU A 35 -7.70 -7.55 23.24
CA LEU A 35 -7.58 -8.91 22.68
C LEU A 35 -6.96 -8.92 21.29
N GLU A 36 -6.83 -7.77 20.63
CA GLU A 36 -5.96 -7.61 19.47
C GLU A 36 -4.54 -7.22 19.96
N PRO A 37 -3.64 -8.21 20.18
CA PRO A 37 -2.24 -7.89 20.41
C PRO A 37 -1.75 -7.05 19.24
N ARG A 38 -1.14 -5.90 19.56
CA ARG A 38 -0.48 -5.10 18.54
C ARG A 38 0.58 -6.00 17.90
N LEU A 39 0.41 -6.30 16.61
CA LEU A 39 1.35 -7.14 15.90
C LEU A 39 2.71 -6.44 15.98
N GLY A 40 3.70 -7.14 16.55
CA GLY A 40 5.07 -6.68 16.52
C GLY A 40 5.53 -6.54 15.08
N GLN A 41 6.52 -5.67 14.82
CA GLN A 41 7.05 -5.40 13.49
C GLN A 41 7.48 -6.66 12.72
N ASP A 42 7.85 -7.73 13.44
CA ASP A 42 8.21 -9.06 12.88
C ASP A 42 7.00 -9.85 12.34
N LEU A 43 5.79 -9.51 12.79
CA LEU A 43 4.52 -10.14 12.38
C LEU A 43 3.69 -9.30 11.41
N ILE A 44 4.01 -8.01 11.27
CA ILE A 44 3.32 -7.10 10.35
C ILE A 44 3.47 -7.56 8.89
N GLY A 45 4.52 -8.35 8.58
CA GLY A 45 4.79 -8.82 7.23
C GLY A 45 5.00 -7.66 6.26
N GLY A 46 5.22 -7.97 4.99
CA GLY A 46 5.44 -6.93 3.99
C GLY A 46 5.71 -7.51 2.61
N THR A 47 5.55 -6.67 1.60
CA THR A 47 5.83 -7.05 0.22
C THR A 47 7.24 -6.57 -0.13
N ARG A 48 8.08 -7.49 -0.61
CA ARG A 48 9.39 -7.15 -1.19
C ARG A 48 9.37 -7.47 -2.68
N VAL A 49 9.72 -6.48 -3.49
CA VAL A 49 9.81 -6.61 -4.95
C VAL A 49 11.20 -6.21 -5.38
N ALA A 50 11.87 -7.08 -6.12
CA ALA A 50 13.13 -6.77 -6.79
C ALA A 50 12.84 -6.53 -8.27
N LEU A 51 13.12 -5.32 -8.75
CA LEU A 51 12.99 -4.94 -10.15
C LEU A 51 14.38 -4.91 -10.79
N GLU A 52 14.48 -5.44 -12.01
CA GLU A 52 15.68 -5.32 -12.83
C GLU A 52 15.48 -4.20 -13.86
N ALA A 53 16.41 -3.26 -13.89
CA ALA A 53 16.41 -2.18 -14.86
C ALA A 53 16.86 -2.70 -16.23
N THR A 54 15.96 -2.54 -17.20
CA THR A 54 16.20 -2.84 -18.62
C THR A 54 16.17 -1.55 -19.42
N ASN A 55 17.22 -1.29 -20.22
CA ASN A 55 17.25 -0.13 -21.09
C ASN A 55 16.65 -0.49 -22.46
N SER A 56 15.39 -0.11 -22.69
CA SER A 56 14.66 -0.45 -23.92
C SER A 56 15.11 0.32 -25.16
N VAL A 57 15.88 1.40 -25.00
CA VAL A 57 16.30 2.27 -26.11
C VAL A 57 17.52 1.68 -26.85
N ASP A 58 18.53 1.24 -26.09
CA ASP A 58 19.86 0.92 -26.64
C ASP A 58 20.35 -0.50 -26.27
N GLY A 59 19.65 -1.25 -25.42
CA GLY A 59 20.10 -2.56 -24.92
C GLY A 59 21.38 -2.54 -24.06
N LYS A 60 21.95 -1.35 -23.83
CA LYS A 60 23.11 -1.12 -22.96
C LYS A 60 22.69 -1.21 -21.49
N PRO A 61 23.63 -1.55 -20.58
CA PRO A 61 23.34 -1.47 -19.15
C PRO A 61 22.90 -0.05 -18.77
N PRO A 62 21.94 0.10 -17.84
CA PRO A 62 21.51 1.40 -17.35
C PRO A 62 22.66 2.13 -16.66
N THR A 63 22.72 3.46 -16.83
CA THR A 63 23.68 4.32 -16.13
C THR A 63 23.23 4.53 -14.68
N ALA A 64 24.15 4.97 -13.82
CA ALA A 64 23.85 5.27 -12.43
C ALA A 64 22.80 6.40 -12.29
N GLU A 65 22.85 7.41 -13.15
CA GLU A 65 21.84 8.49 -13.18
C GLU A 65 20.45 7.98 -13.55
N ASN A 66 20.34 7.09 -14.55
CA ASN A 66 19.05 6.52 -14.93
C ASN A 66 18.44 5.66 -13.80
N LEU A 67 19.28 4.96 -13.03
CA LEU A 67 18.84 4.19 -11.88
C LEU A 67 18.35 5.08 -10.75
N GLU A 68 19.05 6.19 -10.50
CA GLU A 68 18.65 7.16 -9.48
C GLU A 68 17.35 7.88 -9.86
N GLU A 69 17.18 8.24 -11.13
CA GLU A 69 15.92 8.79 -11.63
C GLU A 69 14.78 7.78 -11.50
N ALA A 70 15.01 6.52 -11.90
CA ALA A 70 14.03 5.45 -11.72
C ALA A 70 13.67 5.25 -10.24
N ARG A 71 14.65 5.29 -9.33
CA ARG A 71 14.44 5.20 -7.88
C ARG A 71 13.51 6.30 -7.38
N GLN A 72 13.74 7.55 -7.77
CA GLN A 72 12.90 8.69 -7.39
C GLN A 72 11.49 8.59 -7.96
N ILE A 73 11.33 8.15 -9.21
CA ILE A 73 10.01 7.93 -9.81
C ILE A 73 9.23 6.85 -9.04
N ILE A 74 9.89 5.74 -8.73
CA ILE A 74 9.30 4.63 -7.97
C ILE A 74 8.90 5.09 -6.56
N GLU A 75 9.77 5.81 -5.87
CA GLU A 75 9.50 6.38 -4.55
C GLU A 75 8.25 7.27 -4.56
N ASN A 76 8.17 8.20 -5.52
CA ASN A 76 7.01 9.08 -5.69
C ASN A 76 5.71 8.31 -5.95
N ARG A 77 5.77 7.23 -6.76
CA ARG A 77 4.61 6.39 -7.05
C ARG A 77 4.14 5.65 -5.80
N VAL A 78 5.07 5.08 -5.04
CA VAL A 78 4.74 4.34 -3.81
C VAL A 78 4.14 5.27 -2.76
N ASN A 79 4.69 6.47 -2.61
CA ASN A 79 4.11 7.53 -1.76
C ASN A 79 2.69 7.89 -2.22
N GLY A 80 2.45 7.96 -3.53
CA GLY A 80 1.13 8.19 -4.13
C GLY A 80 0.11 7.07 -3.85
N TYR A 81 0.56 5.85 -3.55
CA TYR A 81 -0.31 4.75 -3.13
C TYR A 81 -0.70 4.79 -1.64
N GLY A 82 -0.24 5.80 -0.89
CA GLY A 82 -0.58 5.99 0.52
C GLY A 82 0.23 5.12 1.48
N VAL A 83 1.41 4.65 1.05
CA VAL A 83 2.32 3.88 1.91
C VAL A 83 3.40 4.82 2.45
N ALA A 84 3.33 5.13 3.75
CA ALA A 84 4.18 6.14 4.38
C ALA A 84 5.61 5.67 4.72
N GLU A 85 5.86 4.35 4.72
CA GLU A 85 7.12 3.76 5.23
C GLU A 85 7.77 2.83 4.19
N ALA A 86 7.63 3.15 2.90
CA ALA A 86 8.24 2.34 1.85
C ALA A 86 9.72 2.67 1.68
N GLU A 87 10.55 1.64 1.61
CA GLU A 87 11.99 1.77 1.37
C GLU A 87 12.32 1.35 -0.06
N VAL A 88 13.01 2.23 -0.81
CA VAL A 88 13.44 1.99 -2.19
C VAL A 88 14.95 2.12 -2.28
N VAL A 89 15.64 1.00 -2.52
CA VAL A 89 17.12 0.94 -2.54
C VAL A 89 17.60 0.37 -3.87
N THR A 90 18.63 0.98 -4.42
CA THR A 90 19.35 0.47 -5.59
C THR A 90 20.34 -0.61 -5.14
N GLU A 91 20.21 -1.82 -5.69
CA GLU A 91 21.10 -2.94 -5.41
C GLU A 91 22.03 -3.19 -6.60
N GLY A 92 23.34 -3.11 -6.36
CA GLY A 92 24.36 -3.30 -7.39
C GLY A 92 24.27 -2.27 -8.51
N ASN A 93 24.31 -2.73 -9.76
CA ASN A 93 24.38 -1.87 -10.95
C ASN A 93 23.11 -1.90 -11.81
N ARG A 94 22.10 -2.69 -11.43
CA ARG A 94 20.93 -2.94 -12.29
C ARG A 94 19.63 -3.23 -11.52
N ASN A 95 19.67 -3.42 -10.21
CA ASN A 95 18.49 -3.83 -9.46
C ASN A 95 17.97 -2.69 -8.59
N ILE A 96 16.65 -2.61 -8.44
CA ILE A 96 15.98 -1.72 -7.51
C ILE A 96 15.08 -2.58 -6.64
N VAL A 97 15.34 -2.58 -5.33
CA VAL A 97 14.60 -3.34 -4.35
C VAL A 97 13.66 -2.40 -3.62
N ILE A 98 12.39 -2.78 -3.60
CA ILE A 98 11.33 -2.05 -2.90
C ILE A 98 10.84 -2.93 -1.77
N SER A 99 10.83 -2.39 -0.56
CA SER A 99 10.31 -3.05 0.63
C SER A 99 9.21 -2.21 1.25
N LEU A 100 8.03 -2.79 1.45
CA LEU A 100 6.90 -2.12 2.10
C LEU A 100 6.47 -2.90 3.35
N PRO A 101 6.66 -2.35 4.56
CA PRO A 101 6.18 -2.97 5.78
C PRO A 101 4.66 -2.79 5.92
N GLY A 102 3.96 -3.86 6.29
CA GLY A 102 2.53 -3.83 6.63
C GLY A 102 1.56 -3.68 5.45
N VAL A 103 2.07 -3.74 4.23
CA VAL A 103 1.27 -3.67 3.01
C VAL A 103 1.38 -4.99 2.25
N ASN A 104 0.26 -5.70 2.16
CA ASN A 104 0.08 -6.90 1.33
C ASN A 104 -0.72 -6.53 0.08
N ARG A 105 -0.11 -5.76 -0.82
CA ARG A 105 -0.72 -5.34 -2.08
C ARG A 105 0.19 -5.70 -3.23
N ASP A 106 -0.40 -6.14 -4.35
CA ASP A 106 0.33 -6.31 -5.60
C ASP A 106 0.78 -4.93 -6.11
N LEU A 107 2.09 -4.75 -6.20
CA LEU A 107 2.75 -3.52 -6.65
C LEU A 107 3.59 -3.76 -7.90
N THR A 108 3.33 -4.85 -8.62
CA THR A 108 3.97 -5.13 -9.91
C THR A 108 3.81 -3.95 -10.88
N ASP A 109 2.67 -3.25 -10.80
CA ASP A 109 2.39 -2.06 -11.61
C ASP A 109 3.37 -0.90 -11.36
N VAL A 110 3.96 -0.78 -10.17
CA VAL A 110 4.95 0.25 -9.83
C VAL A 110 6.23 0.11 -10.66
N GLY A 111 6.56 -1.11 -11.10
CA GLY A 111 7.69 -1.36 -11.99
C GLY A 111 7.40 -1.11 -13.48
N SER A 112 6.12 -0.97 -13.86
CA SER A 112 5.76 -0.73 -15.26
C SER A 112 6.05 0.72 -15.67
N ALA A 113 6.69 0.91 -16.83
CA ALA A 113 6.91 2.24 -17.38
C ALA A 113 5.59 2.82 -17.90
N ALA A 114 5.14 3.93 -17.32
CA ALA A 114 3.95 4.64 -17.75
C ALA A 114 4.30 5.67 -18.86
N GLU A 115 4.41 5.20 -20.10
CA GLU A 115 4.71 6.09 -21.22
C GLU A 115 3.46 6.87 -21.68
N LEU A 116 3.45 8.20 -21.44
CA LEU A 116 2.40 9.10 -21.90
C LEU A 116 2.77 9.72 -23.26
N ARG A 117 1.96 9.48 -24.29
CA ARG A 117 2.14 10.07 -25.62
C ARG A 117 0.89 10.83 -26.06
N PHE A 118 1.05 12.09 -26.41
CA PHE A 118 0.02 12.86 -27.10
C PHE A 118 0.16 12.66 -28.61
N ARG A 119 -0.92 12.25 -29.29
CA ARG A 119 -0.96 12.08 -30.74
C ARG A 119 -2.06 12.95 -31.34
N LYS A 120 -1.77 13.55 -32.50
CA LYS A 120 -2.76 14.32 -33.25
C LYS A 120 -3.80 13.38 -33.86
N VAL A 121 -5.07 13.65 -33.63
CA VAL A 121 -6.17 12.94 -34.29
C VAL A 121 -6.24 13.41 -35.74
N LEU A 122 -6.03 12.49 -36.70
CA LEU A 122 -5.92 12.81 -38.13
C LEU A 122 -7.28 13.02 -38.80
N LYS A 123 -8.33 12.42 -38.27
CA LYS A 123 -9.71 12.58 -38.76
C LYS A 123 -10.67 12.33 -37.60
N ALA A 124 -11.43 13.36 -37.23
CA ALA A 124 -12.61 13.18 -36.37
C ALA A 124 -13.79 12.83 -37.27
N THR A 125 -14.51 11.76 -36.92
CA THR A 125 -15.78 11.39 -37.54
C THR A 125 -16.87 11.75 -36.56
N ASP A 126 -17.99 12.26 -37.06
CA ASP A 126 -19.08 12.84 -36.26
C ASP A 126 -19.90 11.77 -35.50
N GLY A 127 -19.38 10.55 -35.36
CA GLY A 127 -20.06 9.41 -34.70
C GLY A 127 -21.28 8.88 -35.44
N SER A 128 -21.70 9.53 -36.54
CA SER A 128 -22.72 9.02 -37.45
C SER A 128 -22.14 7.83 -38.20
N GLY A 129 -22.40 6.62 -37.71
CA GLY A 129 -22.05 5.34 -38.34
C GLY A 129 -22.80 5.08 -39.65
N ALA A 130 -22.85 6.04 -40.57
CA ALA A 130 -23.33 5.83 -41.92
C ALA A 130 -22.21 5.19 -42.74
N THR A 131 -22.11 3.87 -42.67
CA THR A 131 -21.42 3.08 -43.70
C THR A 131 -22.10 3.40 -45.03
N ALA A 132 -21.42 4.13 -45.90
CA ALA A 132 -21.91 4.39 -47.25
C ALA A 132 -22.22 3.05 -47.93
N ALA A 133 -23.48 2.85 -48.30
CA ALA A 133 -23.92 1.66 -49.01
C ALA A 133 -23.13 1.52 -50.32
N PRO A 134 -22.66 0.30 -50.67
CA PRO A 134 -21.91 0.09 -51.90
C PRO A 134 -22.78 0.41 -53.12
N ALA A 135 -22.28 1.22 -54.04
CA ALA A 135 -22.96 1.60 -55.27
C ALA A 135 -23.20 0.36 -56.16
N PRO A 136 -24.37 0.24 -56.82
CA PRO A 136 -24.64 -0.90 -57.69
C PRO A 136 -23.68 -0.92 -58.89
N PRO A 137 -23.27 -2.12 -59.35
CA PRO A 137 -22.35 -2.26 -60.48
C PRO A 137 -22.99 -1.79 -61.80
N PRO A 138 -22.21 -1.22 -62.73
CA PRO A 138 -22.71 -0.75 -64.00
C PRO A 138 -23.20 -1.93 -64.85
N THR A 139 -24.43 -1.83 -65.35
CA THR A 139 -25.02 -2.78 -66.31
C THR A 139 -24.43 -2.50 -67.70
N ALA A 140 -23.95 -3.54 -68.36
CA ALA A 140 -23.43 -3.49 -69.73
C ALA A 140 -24.55 -3.38 -70.77
#